data_AF-A0A496V101-F1
#
_entry.id   AF-A0A496V101-F1
#
_cell.length_a   1.000
_cell.length_b   1.000
_cell.length_c   1.000
_cell.angle_alpha   90.00
_cell.angle_beta   90.00
_cell.angle_gamma   90.00
#
_symmetry.space_group_name_H-M   'P 1'
#
loop_
_entity.id
_entity.type
_entity.pdbx_description
1 polymer ?
#
loop_
_entity_poly.entity_id
_entity_poly.type
_entity_poly.pdbx_seq_one_letter_code
_entity_poly.pdbx_strand_id
1 'polypeptide(L)'
;FYQGQQLGLIDIDTQYRINAFDWESEFADVMQAGGFDVVIGNPPYGAWFQSGEYHYFGQQYQVFRGVKDVYTCFLEKGVNLLKPNGKLSFIVPSAWTGGPRYMILRSYILNKKIDNLVLLPFDVFKTAYVDTVIIVLSNRTPENAHTAKTYVFGKYDKLTKIQLDKQSQSVLQQDWQLHPDKKLVFDSETIALIQHINTRSPKILKDIAVMKRGVLFDHSLLTDKPISAQHYRYFEGDVYRYQIHVVANQWVAFGNQMTEKPKEVSWFQGERILLRRLVNRRQRLMAVLVQETFITNKNIYIIKMNDESIDIRVLLGILNSRFISFFYLKQVTQATKDDFPQVTIKDILRLPFPPLSDDNNKKMVQLVEQMLALNKQRAANNEPHTRTLLERRIEVTDKEIDQLVYTLYDLTAQEIEIVEKSS
;
A
#
# COMPACT_ATOMS: atom_id res chain seq x y z
N PHE A 1 26.85 -15.73 14.20
CA PHE A 1 27.20 -17.00 13.53
C PHE A 1 28.04 -17.89 14.44
N TYR A 2 28.71 -17.34 15.47
CA TYR A 2 29.66 -18.08 16.32
C TYR A 2 29.30 -18.16 17.82
N GLN A 3 28.06 -17.86 18.23
CA GLN A 3 27.68 -18.05 19.63
C GLN A 3 27.75 -19.55 19.97
N GLY A 4 28.69 -19.93 20.84
CA GLY A 4 28.89 -21.30 21.30
C GLY A 4 29.86 -22.15 20.46
N GLN A 5 30.48 -21.60 19.41
CA GLN A 5 31.63 -22.26 18.77
C GLN A 5 32.92 -21.84 19.47
N GLN A 6 33.75 -22.82 19.85
CA GLN A 6 35.09 -22.58 20.36
C GLN A 6 35.91 -21.89 19.24
N LEU A 7 36.04 -20.57 19.33
CA LEU A 7 36.74 -19.73 18.34
C LEU A 7 38.23 -20.11 18.14
N GLY A 8 38.76 -21.00 18.97
CA GLY A 8 40.11 -21.55 18.84
C GLY A 8 40.31 -22.56 17.70
N LEU A 9 39.27 -22.93 16.94
CA LEU A 9 39.35 -23.86 15.81
C LEU A 9 39.25 -23.20 14.42
N ILE A 10 39.23 -21.87 14.36
CA ILE A 10 39.25 -21.13 13.10
C ILE A 10 40.70 -20.68 12.87
N ASP A 11 41.31 -21.05 11.74
CA ASP A 11 42.69 -20.67 11.44
C ASP A 11 42.82 -19.14 11.33
N ILE A 12 44.03 -18.64 11.60
CA ILE A 12 44.34 -17.20 11.65
C ILE A 12 44.01 -16.51 10.33
N ASP A 13 44.27 -17.13 9.18
CA ASP A 13 43.94 -16.55 7.87
C ASP A 13 42.43 -16.45 7.67
N THR A 14 41.66 -17.43 8.15
CA THR A 14 40.20 -17.38 8.14
C THR A 14 39.66 -16.33 9.12
N GLN A 15 40.26 -16.15 10.29
CA GLN A 15 39.91 -15.04 11.21
C GLN A 15 40.22 -13.67 10.61
N TYR A 16 41.39 -13.47 9.99
CA TYR A 16 41.73 -12.23 9.27
C TYR A 16 40.87 -12.00 8.03
N ARG A 17 40.49 -13.07 7.32
CA ARG A 17 39.61 -12.99 6.15
C ARG A 17 38.16 -12.64 6.52
N ILE A 18 37.67 -13.15 7.65
CA ILE A 18 36.32 -12.87 8.14
C ILE A 18 36.27 -11.50 8.83
N ASN A 19 37.32 -11.13 9.56
CA ASN A 19 37.49 -9.89 10.34
C ASN A 19 36.17 -9.35 10.89
N ALA A 20 35.43 -10.20 11.62
CA ALA A 20 34.12 -9.84 12.11
C ALA A 20 34.27 -8.75 13.17
N PHE A 21 33.75 -7.56 12.85
CA PHE A 21 33.75 -6.43 13.77
C PHE A 21 33.06 -6.80 15.09
N ASP A 22 33.79 -6.73 16.20
CA ASP A 22 33.30 -7.03 17.54
C ASP A 22 33.13 -5.75 18.37
N TRP A 23 31.88 -5.41 18.66
CA TRP A 23 31.54 -4.18 19.38
C TRP A 23 32.08 -4.15 20.81
N GLU A 24 32.13 -5.30 21.49
CA GLU A 24 32.60 -5.39 22.87
C GLU A 24 34.12 -5.15 22.96
N SER A 25 34.87 -5.65 21.97
CA SER A 25 36.32 -5.47 21.89
C SER A 25 36.70 -4.07 21.41
N GLU A 26 36.08 -3.57 20.34
CA GLU A 26 36.43 -2.30 19.70
C GLU A 26 35.94 -1.08 20.47
N PHE A 27 34.84 -1.21 21.22
CA PHE A 27 34.22 -0.13 21.98
C PHE A 27 33.91 -0.54 23.43
N ALA A 28 34.86 -1.21 24.10
CA ALA A 28 34.70 -1.73 25.45
C ALA A 28 34.15 -0.70 26.45
N ASP A 29 34.74 0.50 26.52
CA ASP A 29 34.31 1.55 27.45
C ASP A 29 32.86 2.00 27.18
N VAL A 30 32.46 2.04 25.90
CA VAL A 30 31.10 2.42 25.49
C VAL A 30 30.10 1.31 25.86
N MET A 31 30.45 0.04 25.60
CA MET A 31 29.59 -1.09 25.95
C MET A 31 29.45 -1.23 27.47
N GLN A 32 30.53 -1.03 28.24
CA GLN A 32 30.50 -0.97 29.70
C GLN A 32 29.64 0.19 30.23
N ALA A 33 29.62 1.33 29.53
CA ALA A 33 28.72 2.45 29.82
C ALA A 33 27.26 2.22 29.37
N GLY A 34 26.91 1.01 28.90
CA GLY A 34 25.56 0.61 28.51
C GLY A 34 25.21 0.86 27.04
N GLY A 35 26.19 1.18 26.20
CA GLY A 35 26.02 1.38 24.75
C GLY A 35 26.30 2.83 24.31
N PHE A 36 25.87 3.18 23.10
CA PHE A 36 26.05 4.51 22.51
C PHE A 36 24.93 5.47 22.95
N ASP A 37 25.27 6.75 23.08
CA ASP A 37 24.28 7.83 23.27
C ASP A 37 23.51 8.12 21.97
N VAL A 38 24.19 8.00 20.82
CA VAL A 38 23.62 8.25 19.50
C VAL A 38 24.15 7.25 18.48
N VAL A 39 23.26 6.71 17.64
CA VAL A 39 23.58 5.87 16.48
C VAL A 39 22.97 6.50 15.23
N ILE A 40 23.79 6.85 14.24
CA ILE A 40 23.36 7.51 13.00
C ILE A 40 23.83 6.66 11.82
N GLY A 41 23.02 6.55 10.77
CA GLY A 41 23.41 5.75 9.61
C GLY A 41 22.47 5.80 8.42
N ASN A 42 22.96 5.26 7.32
CA ASN A 42 22.22 4.96 6.09
C ASN A 42 22.46 3.48 5.78
N PRO A 43 21.73 2.55 6.42
CA PRO A 43 21.97 1.13 6.24
C PRO A 43 21.75 0.67 4.79
N PRO A 44 22.35 -0.45 4.37
CA PRO A 44 22.10 -1.01 3.04
C PRO A 44 20.65 -1.52 2.90
N TYR A 45 20.09 -1.44 1.69
CA TYR A 45 18.73 -1.91 1.35
C TYR A 45 18.78 -2.94 0.23
N GLY A 46 17.83 -3.88 0.20
CA GLY A 46 17.58 -4.74 -0.96
C GLY A 46 18.73 -5.71 -1.29
N ALA A 47 19.57 -6.04 -0.32
CA ALA A 47 20.65 -7.00 -0.47
C ALA A 47 20.12 -8.42 -0.71
N TRP A 48 20.80 -9.16 -1.58
CA TRP A 48 20.57 -10.58 -1.81
C TRP A 48 21.49 -11.41 -0.94
N PHE A 49 20.93 -12.45 -0.32
CA PHE A 49 21.67 -13.34 0.58
C PHE A 49 21.56 -14.79 0.13
N GLN A 50 22.49 -15.62 0.58
CA GLN A 50 22.39 -17.07 0.47
C GLN A 50 21.41 -17.63 1.53
N SER A 51 20.96 -18.87 1.33
CA SER A 51 19.97 -19.50 2.23
C SER A 51 20.43 -19.55 3.69
N GLY A 52 21.71 -19.83 3.94
CA GLY A 52 22.28 -19.86 5.28
C GLY A 52 22.28 -18.50 5.99
N GLU A 53 22.55 -17.42 5.24
CA GLU A 53 22.51 -16.06 5.77
C GLU A 53 21.08 -15.61 6.10
N TYR A 54 20.11 -15.92 5.23
CA TYR A 54 18.70 -15.67 5.53
C TYR A 54 18.24 -16.40 6.80
N HIS A 55 18.69 -17.65 6.98
CA HIS A 55 18.40 -18.41 8.19
C HIS A 55 19.05 -17.78 9.43
N TYR A 56 20.32 -17.38 9.35
CA TYR A 56 21.02 -16.69 10.42
C TYR A 56 20.33 -15.39 10.84
N PHE A 57 20.09 -14.47 9.90
CA PHE A 57 19.42 -13.20 10.21
C PHE A 57 18.00 -13.43 10.74
N GLY A 58 17.28 -14.41 10.18
CA GLY A 58 15.98 -14.81 10.69
C GLY A 58 16.05 -15.30 12.14
N GLN A 59 17.09 -16.01 12.55
CA GLN A 59 17.23 -16.44 13.95
C GLN A 59 17.55 -15.26 14.89
N GLN A 60 18.43 -14.35 14.48
CA GLN A 60 18.94 -13.26 15.31
C GLN A 60 18.03 -12.03 15.40
N TYR A 61 17.27 -11.73 14.36
CA TYR A 61 16.51 -10.49 14.22
C TYR A 61 15.03 -10.79 13.98
N GLN A 62 14.18 -10.34 14.90
CA GLN A 62 12.76 -10.68 14.88
C GLN A 62 12.04 -10.04 13.69
N VAL A 63 12.37 -8.78 13.36
CA VAL A 63 11.76 -8.04 12.25
C VAL A 63 12.15 -8.68 10.93
N PHE A 64 13.40 -9.12 10.79
CA PHE A 64 13.90 -9.74 9.55
C PHE A 64 13.14 -11.02 9.17
N ARG A 65 12.63 -11.79 10.15
CA ARG A 65 11.77 -12.96 9.88
C ARG A 65 10.56 -12.62 9.00
N GLY A 66 9.97 -11.45 9.23
CA GLY A 66 8.80 -10.98 8.48
C GLY A 66 9.14 -10.06 7.31
N VAL A 67 10.16 -9.21 7.45
CA VAL A 67 10.61 -8.25 6.45
C VAL A 67 12.06 -8.60 6.10
N LYS A 68 12.24 -9.44 5.08
CA LYS A 68 13.55 -9.94 4.63
C LYS A 68 14.35 -8.90 3.86
N ASP A 69 14.60 -7.75 4.50
CA ASP A 69 15.44 -6.67 4.00
C ASP A 69 16.42 -6.28 5.11
N VAL A 70 17.70 -6.17 4.75
CA VAL A 70 18.80 -6.12 5.71
C VAL A 70 18.80 -4.86 6.57
N TYR A 71 18.25 -3.75 6.09
CA TYR A 71 18.15 -2.54 6.89
C TYR A 71 17.35 -2.75 8.18
N THR A 72 16.46 -3.74 8.21
CA THR A 72 15.72 -4.10 9.43
C THR A 72 16.63 -4.71 10.49
N CYS A 73 17.63 -5.51 10.09
CA CYS A 73 18.68 -6.00 10.99
C CYS A 73 19.50 -4.84 11.55
N PHE A 74 19.86 -3.87 10.71
CA PHE A 74 20.60 -2.68 11.15
C PHE A 74 19.77 -1.82 12.11
N LEU A 75 18.48 -1.64 11.86
CA LEU A 75 17.58 -0.93 12.78
C LEU A 75 17.55 -1.63 14.14
N GLU A 76 17.30 -2.94 14.19
CA GLU A 76 17.29 -3.69 15.44
C GLU A 76 18.65 -3.64 16.15
N LYS A 77 19.76 -3.85 15.42
CA LYS A 77 21.11 -3.79 15.98
C LYS A 77 21.45 -2.39 16.50
N GLY A 78 21.12 -1.35 15.74
CA GLY A 78 21.36 0.04 16.12
C GLY A 78 20.62 0.41 17.40
N VAL A 79 19.36 -0.01 17.55
CA VAL A 79 18.60 0.17 18.80
C VAL A 79 19.20 -0.61 19.96
N ASN A 80 19.63 -1.86 19.72
CA ASN A 80 20.24 -2.69 20.77
C ASN A 80 21.60 -2.18 21.24
N LEU A 81 22.29 -1.38 20.42
CA LEU A 81 23.54 -0.72 20.76
C LEU A 81 23.34 0.58 21.55
N LEU A 82 22.11 1.09 21.71
CA LEU A 82 21.84 2.34 22.41
C LEU A 82 21.68 2.16 23.92
N LYS A 83 22.23 3.11 24.68
CA LYS A 83 21.86 3.33 26.08
C LYS A 83 20.34 3.57 26.23
N PRO A 84 19.77 3.37 27.43
CA PRO A 84 18.44 3.90 27.74
C PRO A 84 18.35 5.40 27.43
N ASN A 85 17.31 5.83 26.71
CA ASN A 85 17.12 7.18 26.19
C ASN A 85 18.10 7.64 25.09
N GLY A 86 19.07 6.80 24.68
CA GLY A 86 19.93 7.08 23.53
C GLY A 86 19.12 7.20 22.23
N LYS A 87 19.67 7.86 21.22
CA LYS A 87 18.95 8.19 19.98
C LYS A 87 19.45 7.46 18.76
N LEU A 88 18.53 6.98 17.93
CA LEU A 88 18.83 6.45 16.60
C LEU A 88 18.31 7.42 15.54
N SER A 89 19.13 7.71 14.52
CA SER A 89 18.71 8.44 13.32
C SER A 89 19.14 7.71 12.06
N PHE A 90 18.21 7.00 11.42
CA PHE A 90 18.47 6.30 10.16
C PHE A 90 17.66 6.87 9.00
N ILE A 91 18.30 6.93 7.84
CA ILE A 91 17.62 7.03 6.56
C ILE A 91 17.22 5.59 6.21
N VAL A 92 15.98 5.33 5.80
CA VAL A 92 15.49 3.99 5.41
C VAL A 92 14.40 4.11 4.34
N PRO A 93 14.02 3.03 3.62
CA PRO A 93 12.94 3.09 2.63
C PRO A 93 11.62 3.47 3.29
N SER A 94 10.76 4.26 2.64
CA SER A 94 9.48 4.70 3.22
C SER A 94 8.42 3.60 3.25
N ALA A 95 8.58 2.53 2.46
CA ALA A 95 7.60 1.47 2.29
C ALA A 95 7.14 0.82 3.60
N TRP A 96 7.95 0.87 4.66
CA TRP A 96 7.57 0.30 5.94
C TRP A 96 6.48 1.06 6.68
N THR A 97 6.28 2.35 6.40
CA THR A 97 5.32 3.18 7.15
C THR A 97 3.87 2.79 6.85
N GLY A 98 3.57 2.28 5.65
CA GLY A 98 2.21 1.89 5.23
C GLY A 98 2.10 0.51 4.57
N GLY A 99 3.21 -0.10 4.13
CA GLY A 99 3.17 -1.34 3.36
C GLY A 99 2.64 -2.55 4.15
N PRO A 100 1.88 -3.47 3.52
CA PRO A 100 1.15 -4.52 4.22
C PRO A 100 2.02 -5.60 4.87
N ARG A 101 3.30 -5.73 4.48
CA ARG A 101 4.25 -6.71 5.05
C ARG A 101 5.03 -6.19 6.26
N TYR A 102 4.97 -4.89 6.54
CA TYR A 102 5.85 -4.24 7.51
C TYR A 102 5.24 -4.03 8.91
N MET A 103 4.09 -4.65 9.20
CA MET A 103 3.42 -4.54 10.50
C MET A 103 4.33 -4.98 11.67
N ILE A 104 5.19 -5.97 11.44
CA ILE A 104 6.18 -6.42 12.44
C ILE A 104 7.23 -5.34 12.74
N LEU A 105 7.74 -4.66 11.70
CA LEU A 105 8.67 -3.53 11.86
C LEU A 105 7.98 -2.36 12.56
N ARG A 106 6.77 -1.99 12.14
CA ARG A 106 5.99 -0.92 12.79
C ARG A 106 5.72 -1.23 14.25
N SER A 107 5.39 -2.48 14.58
CA SER A 107 5.20 -2.92 15.97
C SER A 107 6.48 -2.78 16.79
N TYR A 108 7.63 -3.16 16.24
CA TYR A 108 8.92 -3.00 16.89
C TYR A 108 9.26 -1.53 17.15
N ILE A 109 9.13 -0.68 16.12
CA ILE A 109 9.47 0.74 16.19
C ILE A 109 8.53 1.51 17.11
N LEU A 110 7.22 1.23 17.10
CA LEU A 110 6.23 1.93 17.93
C LEU A 110 6.37 1.64 19.43
N ASN A 111 7.15 0.62 19.81
CA ASN A 111 7.55 0.38 21.21
C ASN A 111 8.69 1.31 21.67
N LYS A 112 9.26 2.12 20.75
CA LYS A 112 10.27 3.13 21.02
C LYS A 112 9.66 4.52 20.85
N LYS A 113 10.10 5.50 21.62
CA LYS A 113 9.64 6.88 21.51
C LYS A 113 10.15 7.49 20.20
N ILE A 114 9.26 7.77 19.26
CA ILE A 114 9.60 8.37 17.97
C ILE A 114 9.66 9.89 18.15
N ASP A 115 10.82 10.49 17.92
CA ASP A 115 10.96 11.94 18.01
C ASP A 115 10.53 12.61 16.69
N ASN A 116 11.07 12.14 15.56
CA ASN A 116 10.82 12.73 14.25
C ASN A 116 10.67 11.67 13.16
N LEU A 117 9.77 11.92 12.21
CA LEU A 117 9.71 11.22 10.93
C LEU A 117 9.74 12.24 9.80
N VAL A 118 10.68 12.10 8.88
CA VAL A 118 10.86 13.02 7.76
C VAL A 118 10.72 12.25 6.46
N LEU A 119 9.56 12.37 5.81
CA LEU A 119 9.32 11.80 4.49
C LEU A 119 9.97 12.69 3.43
N LEU A 120 11.02 12.17 2.79
CA LEU A 120 11.81 12.89 1.81
C LEU A 120 11.14 12.87 0.42
N PRO A 121 11.44 13.84 -0.45
CA PRO A 121 11.04 13.81 -1.87
C PRO A 121 11.60 12.61 -2.62
N PHE A 122 11.12 12.44 -3.84
CA PHE A 122 11.72 11.50 -4.79
C PHE A 122 13.10 11.99 -5.22
N ASP A 123 13.94 11.04 -5.62
CA ASP A 123 15.24 11.30 -6.27
C ASP A 123 16.20 12.18 -5.45
N VAL A 124 16.09 12.13 -4.11
CA VAL A 124 17.07 12.74 -3.21
C VAL A 124 18.44 12.05 -3.36
N PHE A 125 18.44 10.75 -3.67
CA PHE A 125 19.63 9.95 -3.90
C PHE A 125 19.74 9.57 -5.38
N LYS A 126 20.61 10.27 -6.13
CA LYS A 126 20.79 10.11 -7.60
C LYS A 126 21.01 8.68 -8.09
N THR A 127 21.52 7.79 -7.24
CA THR A 127 21.88 6.41 -7.58
C THR A 127 20.87 5.38 -7.04
N ALA A 128 19.83 5.81 -6.32
CA ALA A 128 18.85 4.92 -5.69
C ALA A 128 17.42 5.42 -5.92
N TYR A 129 16.67 4.69 -6.75
CA TYR A 129 15.25 4.90 -7.00
C TYR A 129 14.39 4.29 -5.88
N VAL A 130 14.52 4.80 -4.66
CA VAL A 130 13.77 4.34 -3.49
C VAL A 130 13.30 5.56 -2.69
N ASP A 131 12.00 5.62 -2.41
CA ASP A 131 11.44 6.61 -1.50
C ASP A 131 11.99 6.39 -0.10
N THR A 132 12.46 7.45 0.55
CA THR A 132 13.12 7.35 1.85
C THR A 132 12.42 8.17 2.93
N VAL A 133 12.51 7.68 4.16
CA VAL A 133 12.12 8.38 5.37
C VAL A 133 13.33 8.43 6.32
N ILE A 134 13.54 9.59 6.95
CA ILE A 134 14.45 9.68 8.09
C ILE A 134 13.63 9.40 9.34
N ILE A 135 14.04 8.40 10.11
CA ILE A 135 13.46 8.10 11.42
C ILE A 135 14.43 8.54 12.51
N VAL A 136 13.93 9.34 13.45
CA VAL A 136 14.62 9.67 14.70
C VAL A 136 13.81 9.10 15.85
N LEU A 137 14.42 8.22 16.64
CA LEU A 137 13.78 7.62 17.81
C LEU A 137 14.71 7.63 19.02
N SER A 138 14.12 7.53 20.21
CA SER A 138 14.81 7.36 21.47
C SER A 138 14.58 5.94 22.01
N ASN A 139 15.62 5.29 22.55
CA ASN A 139 15.54 3.95 23.14
C ASN A 139 14.86 3.97 24.52
N ARG A 140 13.56 4.26 24.51
CA ARG A 140 12.67 4.26 25.66
C ARG A 140 11.24 4.02 25.19
N THR A 141 10.40 3.50 26.06
CA THR A 141 8.96 3.40 25.78
C THR A 141 8.35 4.80 25.69
N PRO A 142 7.46 5.08 24.71
CA PRO A 142 6.74 6.36 24.64
C PRO A 142 5.76 6.49 25.82
N GLU A 143 5.59 7.72 26.33
CA GLU A 143 4.46 8.03 27.21
C GLU A 143 3.14 8.06 26.42
N ASN A 144 1.98 7.84 27.07
CA ASN A 144 0.69 7.86 26.40
C ASN A 144 0.42 9.17 25.64
N ALA A 145 0.77 10.31 26.24
CA ALA A 145 0.61 11.63 25.66
C ALA A 145 1.76 12.04 24.70
N HIS A 146 2.67 11.12 24.36
CA HIS A 146 3.83 11.45 23.53
C HIS A 146 3.42 11.76 22.08
N THR A 147 3.89 12.91 21.59
CA THR A 147 3.70 13.35 20.21
C THR A 147 5.01 13.29 19.44
N ALA A 148 4.97 12.65 18.27
CA ALA A 148 6.06 12.64 17.31
C ALA A 148 5.86 13.80 16.31
N LYS A 149 6.97 14.43 15.90
CA LYS A 149 6.92 15.41 14.82
C LYS A 149 7.05 14.72 13.47
N THR A 150 6.15 15.06 12.55
CA THR A 150 6.16 14.52 11.20
C THR A 150 6.36 15.64 10.19
N TYR A 151 7.18 15.35 9.17
CA TYR A 151 7.53 16.27 8.11
C TYR A 151 7.31 15.56 6.78
N VAL A 152 6.54 16.18 5.88
CA VAL A 152 6.27 15.65 4.54
C VAL A 152 6.72 16.69 3.53
N PHE A 153 7.76 16.36 2.78
CA PHE A 153 8.17 17.19 1.66
C PHE A 153 7.38 16.85 0.40
N GLY A 154 7.23 17.82 -0.49
CA GLY A 154 6.55 17.62 -1.77
C GLY A 154 7.29 16.58 -2.61
N LYS A 155 6.52 15.73 -3.31
CA LYS A 155 7.03 14.59 -4.09
C LYS A 155 8.20 14.97 -5.01
N TYR A 156 8.12 16.15 -5.62
CA TYR A 156 9.06 16.65 -6.62
C TYR A 156 9.90 17.85 -6.12
N ASP A 157 9.90 18.09 -4.81
CA ASP A 157 10.71 19.15 -4.22
C ASP A 157 12.20 18.84 -4.43
N LYS A 158 12.94 19.81 -4.96
CA LYS A 158 14.40 19.72 -5.06
C LYS A 158 15.03 20.24 -3.78
N LEU A 159 15.51 19.34 -2.94
CA LEU A 159 16.15 19.70 -1.67
C LEU A 159 17.66 19.84 -1.84
N THR A 160 18.19 21.00 -1.46
CA THR A 160 19.63 21.21 -1.22
C THR A 160 19.97 21.18 0.27
N LYS A 161 18.97 21.43 1.14
CA LYS A 161 19.04 21.34 2.60
C LYS A 161 17.67 20.99 3.18
N ILE A 162 17.66 20.27 4.30
CA ILE A 162 16.45 20.03 5.09
C ILE A 162 16.30 21.18 6.07
N GLN A 163 15.21 21.93 5.97
CA GLN A 163 14.84 22.94 6.97
C GLN A 163 13.55 22.48 7.65
N LEU A 164 13.66 22.23 8.96
CA LEU A 164 12.56 21.73 9.80
C LEU A 164 11.72 22.87 10.40
N ASP A 165 11.94 24.11 9.94
CA ASP A 165 11.16 25.31 10.24
C ASP A 165 9.85 25.39 9.42
N LYS A 166 9.76 24.63 8.32
CA LYS A 166 8.50 24.38 7.59
C LYS A 166 7.48 23.68 8.50
N GLN A 167 6.18 23.89 8.22
CA GLN A 167 5.07 23.35 9.03
C GLN A 167 5.20 21.84 9.25
N SER A 168 5.67 21.46 10.44
CA SER A 168 5.60 20.09 10.96
C SER A 168 4.18 19.80 11.42
N GLN A 169 3.76 18.56 11.28
CA GLN A 169 2.58 18.07 11.98
C GLN A 169 3.01 17.45 13.32
N SER A 170 2.11 17.48 14.29
CA SER A 170 2.29 16.82 15.58
C SER A 170 1.29 15.67 15.66
N VAL A 171 1.81 14.45 15.81
CA VAL A 171 0.98 13.24 15.80
C VAL A 171 1.17 12.50 17.11
N LEU A 172 0.06 12.14 17.77
CA LEU A 172 0.10 11.31 18.96
C LEU A 172 0.56 9.91 18.57
N GLN A 173 1.68 9.45 19.13
CA GLN A 173 2.22 8.13 18.76
C GLN A 173 1.26 6.98 19.12
N GLN A 174 0.42 7.19 20.13
CA GLN A 174 -0.64 6.24 20.50
C GLN A 174 -1.65 6.02 19.37
N ASP A 175 -1.92 7.02 18.53
CA ASP A 175 -2.85 6.86 17.40
C ASP A 175 -2.32 5.85 16.38
N TRP A 176 -1.01 5.86 16.11
CA TRP A 176 -0.37 4.83 15.28
C TRP A 176 -0.39 3.46 15.94
N GLN A 177 -0.34 3.38 17.27
CA GLN A 177 -0.46 2.10 17.97
C GLN A 177 -1.87 1.51 17.90
N LEU A 178 -2.90 2.36 17.95
CA LEU A 178 -4.32 1.98 17.87
C LEU A 178 -4.78 1.65 16.46
N HIS A 179 -4.08 2.15 15.44
CA HIS A 179 -4.36 1.80 14.05
C HIS A 179 -4.27 0.26 13.85
N PRO A 180 -5.26 -0.41 13.23
CA PRO A 180 -5.29 -1.88 13.12
C PRO A 180 -4.02 -2.49 12.50
N ASP A 181 -3.48 -1.83 11.48
CA ASP A 181 -2.22 -2.21 10.81
C ASP A 181 -0.99 -1.45 11.29
N LYS A 182 -1.15 -0.65 12.34
CA LYS A 182 -0.14 0.24 12.90
C LYS A 182 0.52 1.15 11.87
N LYS A 183 -0.23 1.64 10.87
CA LYS A 183 0.32 2.45 9.78
C LYS A 183 0.67 3.85 10.29
N LEU A 184 1.81 4.39 9.85
CA LEU A 184 2.27 5.70 10.26
C LEU A 184 1.78 6.74 9.25
N VAL A 185 0.61 7.31 9.52
CA VAL A 185 0.05 8.44 8.78
C VAL A 185 0.67 9.73 9.31
N PHE A 186 1.04 10.64 8.43
CA PHE A 186 1.94 11.76 8.78
C PHE A 186 1.20 13.04 9.19
N ASP A 187 -0.14 13.06 9.16
CA ASP A 187 -0.94 14.23 9.53
C ASP A 187 -2.10 13.84 10.45
N SER A 188 -2.37 14.69 11.45
CA SER A 188 -3.35 14.43 12.50
C SER A 188 -4.79 14.46 12.00
N GLU A 189 -5.08 15.27 10.97
CA GLU A 189 -6.42 15.38 10.38
C GLU A 189 -6.85 14.06 9.73
N THR A 190 -5.98 13.44 8.92
CA THR A 190 -6.25 12.12 8.33
C THR A 190 -6.35 11.05 9.41
N ILE A 191 -5.54 11.11 10.47
CA ILE A 191 -5.64 10.15 11.58
C ILE A 191 -7.00 10.23 12.27
N ALA A 192 -7.47 11.43 12.59
CA ALA A 192 -8.78 11.66 13.18
C ALA A 192 -9.89 11.12 12.28
N LEU A 193 -9.81 11.38 10.97
CA LEU A 193 -10.73 10.82 9.98
C LEU A 193 -10.67 9.29 9.94
N ILE A 194 -9.48 8.66 9.98
CA ILE A 194 -9.36 7.20 10.02
C ILE A 194 -10.01 6.62 11.28
N GLN A 195 -9.81 7.24 12.43
CA GLN A 195 -10.43 6.82 13.69
C GLN A 195 -11.96 6.96 13.61
N HIS A 196 -12.45 8.09 13.13
CA HIS A 196 -13.88 8.32 12.92
C HIS A 196 -14.50 7.23 12.03
N ILE A 197 -13.88 6.93 10.89
CA ILE A 197 -14.41 5.96 9.95
C ILE A 197 -14.35 4.53 10.50
N ASN A 198 -13.26 4.16 11.15
CA ASN A 198 -13.10 2.82 11.73
C ASN A 198 -14.06 2.58 12.90
N THR A 199 -14.45 3.62 13.65
CA THR A 199 -15.41 3.48 14.75
C THR A 199 -16.85 3.36 14.28
N ARG A 200 -17.19 3.87 13.09
CA ARG A 200 -18.55 3.84 12.54
C ARG A 200 -18.80 2.77 11.49
N SER A 201 -17.75 2.15 10.96
CA SER A 201 -17.86 1.12 9.93
C SER A 201 -17.92 -0.27 10.57
N PRO A 202 -19.06 -0.98 10.50
CA PRO A 202 -19.23 -2.26 11.18
C PRO A 202 -18.56 -3.44 10.45
N LYS A 203 -18.24 -3.26 9.16
CA LYS A 203 -17.65 -4.28 8.29
C LYS A 203 -16.41 -3.70 7.59
N ILE A 204 -15.54 -4.59 7.10
CA ILE A 204 -14.52 -4.28 6.10
C ILE A 204 -14.85 -4.95 4.77
N LEU A 205 -14.19 -4.54 3.68
CA LEU A 205 -14.44 -5.12 2.36
C LEU A 205 -14.22 -6.65 2.30
N LYS A 206 -13.34 -7.20 3.14
CA LYS A 206 -13.13 -8.66 3.27
C LYS A 206 -14.40 -9.41 3.69
N ASP A 207 -15.28 -8.76 4.43
CA ASP A 207 -16.49 -9.40 4.95
C ASP A 207 -17.59 -9.53 3.87
N ILE A 208 -17.49 -8.75 2.79
CA ILE A 208 -18.50 -8.66 1.72
C ILE A 208 -18.00 -9.00 0.32
N ALA A 209 -16.68 -9.09 0.15
CA ALA A 209 -16.06 -9.37 -1.13
C ALA A 209 -14.79 -10.21 -1.02
N VAL A 210 -14.54 -10.96 -2.08
CA VAL A 210 -13.32 -11.75 -2.29
C VAL A 210 -12.58 -11.25 -3.53
N MET A 211 -11.25 -11.30 -3.49
CA MET A 211 -10.39 -10.78 -4.55
C MET A 211 -9.35 -11.78 -5.02
N LYS A 212 -9.09 -11.80 -6.33
CA LYS A 212 -7.97 -12.53 -6.94
C LYS A 212 -7.24 -11.68 -7.98
N ARG A 213 -5.96 -11.98 -8.15
CA ARG A 213 -5.15 -11.45 -9.24
C ARG A 213 -5.44 -12.22 -10.53
N GLY A 214 -5.45 -11.51 -11.66
CA GLY A 214 -5.43 -12.13 -12.99
C GLY A 214 -4.15 -12.92 -13.24
N VAL A 215 -3.98 -13.39 -14.47
CA VAL A 215 -2.97 -14.40 -14.81
C VAL A 215 -1.64 -13.79 -15.26
N LEU A 216 -0.56 -14.51 -15.03
CA LEU A 216 0.75 -14.29 -15.65
C LEU A 216 1.12 -15.55 -16.44
N PHE A 217 1.50 -15.38 -17.71
CA PHE A 217 1.93 -16.44 -18.61
C PHE A 217 2.77 -15.84 -19.76
N ASP A 218 3.40 -16.69 -20.56
CA ASP A 218 4.14 -16.30 -21.75
C ASP A 218 3.17 -15.93 -22.90
N HIS A 219 3.28 -14.72 -23.45
CA HIS A 219 2.39 -14.23 -24.50
C HIS A 219 2.44 -15.06 -25.80
N SER A 220 3.47 -15.89 -26.02
CA SER A 220 3.49 -16.87 -27.12
C SER A 220 2.36 -17.89 -27.07
N LEU A 221 1.67 -18.03 -25.93
CA LEU A 221 0.50 -18.89 -25.76
C LEU A 221 -0.81 -18.27 -26.28
N LEU A 222 -0.78 -17.03 -26.77
CA LEU A 222 -1.94 -16.35 -27.34
C LEU A 222 -2.24 -16.85 -28.76
N THR A 223 -3.52 -16.96 -29.07
CA THR A 223 -4.00 -17.41 -30.38
C THR A 223 -5.01 -16.42 -30.96
N ASP A 224 -5.13 -16.36 -32.29
CA ASP A 224 -6.09 -15.48 -32.98
C ASP A 224 -7.51 -16.06 -33.05
N LYS A 225 -7.70 -17.29 -32.58
CA LYS A 225 -9.00 -17.97 -32.49
C LYS A 225 -8.96 -19.03 -31.39
N PRO A 226 -10.11 -19.40 -30.80
CA PRO A 226 -10.15 -20.47 -29.82
C PRO A 226 -9.82 -21.81 -30.48
N ILE A 227 -8.89 -22.57 -29.88
CA ILE A 227 -8.47 -23.89 -30.39
C ILE A 227 -9.18 -25.04 -29.66
N SER A 228 -9.62 -24.82 -28.41
CA SER A 228 -10.32 -25.82 -27.61
C SER A 228 -11.38 -25.19 -26.71
N ALA A 229 -12.20 -26.02 -26.06
CA ALA A 229 -13.19 -25.56 -25.08
C ALA A 229 -12.58 -24.85 -23.85
N GLN A 230 -11.28 -25.03 -23.60
CA GLN A 230 -10.54 -24.37 -22.52
C GLN A 230 -9.94 -23.02 -22.97
N HIS A 231 -10.16 -22.60 -24.22
CA HIS A 231 -9.75 -21.28 -24.71
C HIS A 231 -10.82 -20.24 -24.41
N TYR A 232 -10.38 -19.16 -23.78
CA TYR A 232 -11.21 -18.02 -23.46
C TYR A 232 -10.60 -16.77 -24.06
N ARG A 233 -11.45 -15.77 -24.34
CA ARG A 233 -10.95 -14.45 -24.76
C ARG A 233 -9.99 -13.92 -23.70
N TYR A 234 -8.85 -13.40 -24.13
CA TYR A 234 -7.89 -12.70 -23.30
C TYR A 234 -8.17 -11.20 -23.34
N PHE A 235 -8.25 -10.57 -22.16
CA PHE A 235 -8.37 -9.13 -22.05
C PHE A 235 -6.99 -8.49 -22.05
N GLU A 236 -6.66 -7.90 -23.19
CA GLU A 236 -5.55 -6.98 -23.35
C GLU A 236 -6.10 -5.56 -23.52
N GLY A 237 -5.80 -4.69 -22.55
CA GLY A 237 -6.35 -3.35 -22.53
C GLY A 237 -6.27 -2.66 -21.17
N ASP A 238 -6.98 -1.55 -21.07
CA ASP A 238 -6.99 -0.66 -19.91
C ASP A 238 -8.33 -0.71 -19.18
N VAL A 239 -8.24 -0.70 -17.85
CA VAL A 239 -9.39 -0.51 -16.96
C VAL A 239 -9.39 0.94 -16.48
N TYR A 240 -10.51 1.62 -16.71
CA TYR A 240 -10.80 2.96 -16.21
C TYR A 240 -12.02 2.91 -15.27
N ARG A 241 -12.38 4.05 -14.66
CA ARG A 241 -13.63 4.18 -13.91
C ARG A 241 -14.81 3.92 -14.84
N TYR A 242 -15.60 2.90 -14.51
CA TYR A 242 -16.85 2.53 -15.18
C TYR A 242 -16.74 2.14 -16.67
N GLN A 243 -15.53 1.96 -17.20
CA GLN A 243 -15.34 1.53 -18.60
C GLN A 243 -14.02 0.78 -18.78
N ILE A 244 -13.99 -0.07 -19.81
CA ILE A 244 -12.79 -0.74 -20.29
C ILE A 244 -12.48 -0.27 -21.71
N HIS A 245 -11.20 -0.31 -22.06
CA HIS A 245 -10.73 -0.18 -23.43
C HIS A 245 -10.01 -1.47 -23.82
N VAL A 246 -10.53 -2.20 -24.79
CA VAL A 246 -9.94 -3.45 -25.29
C VAL A 246 -9.07 -3.13 -26.51
N VAL A 247 -7.83 -3.58 -26.50
CA VAL A 247 -6.82 -3.28 -27.54
C VAL A 247 -6.71 -4.41 -28.56
N ALA A 248 -6.82 -5.66 -28.11
CA ALA A 248 -6.69 -6.83 -28.96
C ALA A 248 -7.79 -7.86 -28.68
N ASN A 249 -8.09 -8.66 -29.69
CA ASN A 249 -9.04 -9.77 -29.58
C ASN A 249 -8.28 -11.07 -29.80
N GLN A 250 -7.71 -11.61 -28.72
CA GLN A 250 -6.94 -12.86 -28.71
C GLN A 250 -7.53 -13.85 -27.71
N TRP A 251 -7.09 -15.11 -27.78
CA TRP A 251 -7.54 -16.19 -26.92
C TRP A 251 -6.37 -16.87 -26.23
N VAL A 252 -6.64 -17.44 -25.05
CA VAL A 252 -5.66 -18.22 -24.30
C VAL A 252 -6.35 -19.42 -23.66
N ALA A 253 -5.69 -20.58 -23.69
CA ALA A 253 -6.11 -21.72 -22.89
C ALA A 253 -5.93 -21.41 -21.41
N PHE A 254 -6.94 -21.66 -20.57
CA PHE A 254 -6.77 -21.57 -19.11
C PHE A 254 -6.22 -22.89 -18.56
N GLY A 255 -5.04 -22.89 -17.93
CA GLY A 255 -4.40 -24.14 -17.51
C GLY A 255 -3.05 -23.98 -16.83
N ASN A 256 -2.34 -25.09 -16.65
CA ASN A 256 -1.09 -25.17 -15.88
C ASN A 256 0.12 -24.52 -16.59
N GLN A 257 0.00 -24.19 -17.87
CA GLN A 257 0.95 -23.38 -18.61
C GLN A 257 1.06 -21.93 -18.11
N MET A 258 0.10 -21.46 -17.28
CA MET A 258 0.14 -20.14 -16.68
C MET A 258 1.01 -20.14 -15.41
N THR A 259 2.04 -19.30 -15.38
CA THR A 259 2.96 -19.12 -14.24
C THR A 259 2.25 -18.68 -12.97
N GLU A 260 1.31 -17.73 -13.08
CA GLU A 260 0.41 -17.35 -11.98
C GLU A 260 -1.03 -17.40 -12.48
N LYS A 261 -1.93 -18.02 -11.71
CA LYS A 261 -3.38 -18.01 -11.99
C LYS A 261 -4.22 -18.27 -10.73
N PRO A 262 -5.48 -17.82 -10.69
CA PRO A 262 -6.48 -18.39 -9.80
C PRO A 262 -6.60 -19.91 -10.02
N LYS A 263 -7.09 -20.65 -9.01
CA LYS A 263 -7.30 -22.10 -9.13
C LYS A 263 -8.40 -22.43 -10.14
N GLU A 264 -9.45 -21.61 -10.18
CA GLU A 264 -10.66 -21.87 -10.96
C GLU A 264 -10.86 -20.81 -12.03
N VAL A 265 -11.39 -21.21 -13.18
CA VAL A 265 -11.74 -20.29 -14.28
C VAL A 265 -12.98 -19.46 -13.96
N SER A 266 -13.79 -19.89 -12.99
CA SER A 266 -14.99 -19.21 -12.51
C SER A 266 -14.73 -17.75 -12.12
N TRP A 267 -13.51 -17.40 -11.72
CA TRP A 267 -13.10 -16.01 -11.45
C TRP A 267 -13.26 -15.08 -12.66
N PHE A 268 -13.17 -15.61 -13.87
CA PHE A 268 -13.22 -14.84 -15.13
C PHE A 268 -14.62 -14.83 -15.77
N GLN A 269 -15.61 -15.38 -15.08
CA GLN A 269 -16.98 -15.57 -15.57
C GLN A 269 -17.99 -14.83 -14.70
N GLY A 270 -19.10 -14.43 -15.33
CA GLY A 270 -20.21 -13.77 -14.68
C GLY A 270 -19.89 -12.34 -14.21
N GLU A 271 -20.84 -11.78 -13.48
CA GLU A 271 -20.75 -10.43 -12.94
C GLU A 271 -19.61 -10.32 -11.93
N ARG A 272 -18.71 -9.36 -12.16
CA ARG A 272 -17.51 -9.12 -11.35
C ARG A 272 -16.98 -7.70 -11.56
N ILE A 273 -16.31 -7.15 -10.55
CA ILE A 273 -15.58 -5.89 -10.69
C ILE A 273 -14.14 -6.19 -11.10
N LEU A 274 -13.64 -5.46 -12.08
CA LEU A 274 -12.21 -5.37 -12.38
C LEU A 274 -11.65 -4.11 -11.71
N LEU A 275 -10.58 -4.25 -10.94
CA LEU A 275 -9.83 -3.15 -10.33
C LEU A 275 -8.41 -3.13 -10.90
N ARG A 276 -8.02 -2.01 -11.51
CA ARG A 276 -6.65 -1.80 -12.00
C ARG A 276 -5.67 -1.76 -10.82
N ARG A 277 -4.52 -2.42 -10.95
CA ARG A 277 -3.48 -2.38 -9.91
C ARG A 277 -2.81 -1.02 -9.75
N LEU A 278 -2.58 -0.29 -10.82
CA LEU A 278 -1.93 1.01 -10.77
C LEU A 278 -2.99 2.10 -10.57
N VAL A 279 -2.78 2.95 -9.57
CA VAL A 279 -3.55 4.18 -9.37
C VAL A 279 -3.21 5.18 -10.47
N ASN A 280 -4.17 5.98 -10.92
CA ASN A 280 -3.91 6.94 -11.99
C ASN A 280 -3.21 8.22 -11.50
N ARG A 281 -2.88 9.12 -12.46
CA ARG A 281 -2.30 10.44 -12.18
C ARG A 281 -3.17 11.36 -11.32
N ARG A 282 -4.49 11.19 -11.35
CA ARG A 282 -5.43 11.93 -10.50
C ARG A 282 -5.65 11.26 -9.14
N GLN A 283 -4.80 10.31 -8.75
CA GLN A 283 -4.88 9.65 -7.45
C GLN A 283 -6.25 8.97 -7.20
N ARG A 284 -6.84 8.38 -8.25
CA ARG A 284 -8.11 7.65 -8.21
C ARG A 284 -7.92 6.17 -8.48
N LEU A 285 -8.64 5.35 -7.72
CA LEU A 285 -8.86 3.95 -8.05
C LEU A 285 -9.64 3.84 -9.37
N MET A 286 -9.41 2.75 -10.09
CA MET A 286 -9.97 2.51 -11.42
C MET A 286 -10.69 1.16 -11.43
N ALA A 287 -12.01 1.20 -11.27
CA ALA A 287 -12.84 0.01 -11.22
C ALA A 287 -13.99 0.04 -12.23
N VAL A 288 -14.39 -1.13 -12.72
CA VAL A 288 -15.49 -1.30 -13.67
C VAL A 288 -16.18 -2.64 -13.46
N LEU A 289 -17.50 -2.66 -13.66
CA LEU A 289 -18.30 -3.88 -13.63
C LEU A 289 -18.31 -4.53 -15.03
N VAL A 290 -18.08 -5.82 -15.09
CA VAL A 290 -18.12 -6.61 -16.33
C VAL A 290 -18.91 -7.90 -16.11
N GLN A 291 -19.51 -8.41 -17.18
CA GLN A 291 -20.27 -9.67 -17.15
C GLN A 291 -19.74 -10.68 -18.17
N GLU A 292 -19.07 -10.22 -19.23
CA GLU A 292 -18.54 -11.08 -20.28
C GLU A 292 -17.42 -11.97 -19.74
N THR A 293 -17.32 -13.20 -20.27
CA THR A 293 -16.26 -14.14 -19.90
C THR A 293 -14.97 -13.80 -20.63
N PHE A 294 -13.90 -13.50 -19.88
CA PHE A 294 -12.56 -13.31 -20.42
C PHE A 294 -11.47 -13.38 -19.33
N ILE A 295 -10.31 -13.90 -19.70
CA ILE A 295 -9.12 -13.99 -18.84
C ILE A 295 -8.45 -12.63 -18.75
N THR A 296 -8.19 -12.14 -17.54
CA THR A 296 -7.50 -10.86 -17.32
C THR A 296 -6.02 -11.08 -16.96
N ASN A 297 -5.18 -10.11 -17.32
CA ASN A 297 -3.77 -10.14 -16.99
C ASN A 297 -3.47 -9.84 -15.50
N LYS A 298 -2.20 -10.04 -15.10
CA LYS A 298 -1.69 -9.88 -13.73
C LYS A 298 -1.80 -8.46 -13.14
N ASN A 299 -2.12 -7.45 -13.96
CA ASN A 299 -2.26 -6.06 -13.54
C ASN A 299 -3.70 -5.72 -13.16
N ILE A 300 -4.63 -6.65 -13.29
CA ILE A 300 -6.03 -6.50 -12.90
C ILE A 300 -6.33 -7.41 -11.70
N TYR A 301 -7.00 -6.84 -10.71
CA TYR A 301 -7.67 -7.61 -9.67
C TYR A 301 -9.13 -7.82 -10.05
N ILE A 302 -9.62 -9.01 -9.73
CA ILE A 302 -11.00 -9.43 -9.93
C ILE A 302 -11.64 -9.45 -8.55
N ILE A 303 -12.79 -8.81 -8.41
CA ILE A 303 -13.56 -8.75 -7.18
C ILE A 303 -14.93 -9.39 -7.42
N LYS A 304 -15.31 -10.32 -6.54
CA LYS A 304 -16.64 -10.92 -6.49
C LYS A 304 -17.25 -10.72 -5.11
N MET A 305 -18.56 -10.53 -5.06
CA MET A 305 -19.29 -10.49 -3.80
C MET A 305 -19.32 -11.88 -3.17
N ASN A 306 -19.21 -11.95 -1.84
CA ASN A 306 -19.51 -13.15 -1.06
C ASN A 306 -20.65 -12.92 -0.05
N ASP A 307 -21.21 -11.70 -0.02
CA ASP A 307 -22.42 -11.33 0.71
C ASP A 307 -23.49 -10.98 -0.34
N GLU A 308 -24.44 -11.89 -0.55
CA GLU A 308 -25.51 -11.74 -1.56
C GLU A 308 -26.54 -10.67 -1.19
N SER A 309 -26.53 -10.17 0.05
CA SER A 309 -27.42 -9.10 0.49
C SER A 309 -27.03 -7.71 -0.04
N ILE A 310 -25.82 -7.57 -0.60
CA ILE A 310 -25.27 -6.30 -1.08
C ILE A 310 -25.07 -6.38 -2.59
N ASP A 311 -25.71 -5.47 -3.33
CA ASP A 311 -25.49 -5.39 -4.78
C ASP A 311 -24.05 -4.96 -5.09
N ILE A 312 -23.40 -5.66 -6.01
CA ILE A 312 -22.02 -5.39 -6.43
C ILE A 312 -21.81 -3.95 -6.94
N ARG A 313 -22.86 -3.32 -7.48
CA ARG A 313 -22.83 -1.91 -7.93
C ARG A 313 -22.57 -0.96 -6.77
N VAL A 314 -23.00 -1.29 -5.54
CA VAL A 314 -22.68 -0.49 -4.36
C VAL A 314 -21.18 -0.46 -4.12
N LEU A 315 -20.54 -1.63 -4.17
CA LEU A 315 -19.09 -1.73 -4.03
C LEU A 315 -18.36 -0.99 -5.17
N LEU A 316 -18.88 -1.07 -6.40
CA LEU A 316 -18.31 -0.34 -7.54
C LEU A 316 -18.35 1.18 -7.32
N GLY A 317 -19.48 1.72 -6.88
CA GLY A 317 -19.65 3.14 -6.59
C GLY A 317 -18.70 3.61 -5.48
N ILE A 318 -18.62 2.84 -4.39
CA ILE A 318 -17.69 3.09 -3.27
C ILE A 318 -16.23 3.08 -3.75
N LEU A 319 -15.79 2.02 -4.46
CA LEU A 319 -14.40 1.91 -4.94
C LEU A 319 -14.01 3.04 -5.89
N ASN A 320 -14.92 3.48 -6.75
CA ASN A 320 -14.67 4.57 -7.68
C ASN A 320 -14.81 5.95 -7.04
N SER A 321 -15.28 6.06 -5.79
CA SER A 321 -15.44 7.35 -5.11
C SER A 321 -14.12 8.04 -4.76
N ARG A 322 -14.23 9.34 -4.52
CA ARG A 322 -13.09 10.22 -4.18
C ARG A 322 -12.60 9.95 -2.79
N PHE A 323 -13.54 9.79 -1.85
CA PHE A 323 -13.25 9.43 -0.47
C PHE A 323 -12.42 8.15 -0.38
N ILE A 324 -12.83 7.07 -1.05
CA ILE A 324 -12.12 5.80 -0.92
C ILE A 324 -10.72 5.84 -1.55
N SER A 325 -10.58 6.56 -2.67
CA SER A 325 -9.26 6.77 -3.27
C SER A 325 -8.34 7.54 -2.31
N PHE A 326 -8.82 8.65 -1.75
CA PHE A 326 -8.11 9.44 -0.75
C PHE A 326 -7.74 8.62 0.49
N PHE A 327 -8.73 7.93 1.07
CA PHE A 327 -8.59 7.15 2.30
C PHE A 327 -7.57 6.02 2.13
N TYR A 328 -7.61 5.33 0.99
CA TYR A 328 -6.63 4.32 0.62
C TYR A 328 -5.22 4.92 0.53
N LEU A 329 -5.06 5.98 -0.26
CA LEU A 329 -3.76 6.57 -0.59
C LEU A 329 -3.04 7.20 0.60
N LYS A 330 -3.79 7.83 1.51
CA LYS A 330 -3.21 8.42 2.73
C LYS A 330 -2.65 7.37 3.70
N GLN A 331 -3.09 6.12 3.58
CA GLN A 331 -2.62 5.01 4.41
C GLN A 331 -1.57 4.14 3.72
N VAL A 332 -1.29 4.36 2.43
CA VAL A 332 -0.27 3.58 1.73
C VAL A 332 0.90 4.46 1.31
N THR A 333 2.04 4.17 1.91
CA THR A 333 3.35 4.57 1.41
C THR A 333 3.92 3.34 0.73
N GLN A 334 3.70 3.23 -0.57
CA GLN A 334 4.39 2.20 -1.34
C GLN A 334 5.49 2.86 -2.13
N ALA A 335 6.72 2.37 -1.93
CA ALA A 335 7.82 2.61 -2.84
C ALA A 335 7.38 2.10 -4.22
N THR A 336 7.44 2.98 -5.22
CA THR A 336 7.06 2.62 -6.58
C THR A 336 8.26 2.82 -7.51
N LYS A 337 8.50 1.81 -8.35
CA LYS A 337 9.49 1.85 -9.44
C LYS A 337 9.12 2.86 -10.53
N ASP A 338 7.83 3.17 -10.63
CA ASP A 338 7.19 4.06 -11.60
C ASP A 338 6.15 4.89 -10.85
N ASP A 339 5.98 6.16 -11.17
CA ASP A 339 5.30 7.25 -10.44
C ASP A 339 3.93 7.02 -9.73
N PHE A 340 3.35 5.82 -9.79
CA PHE A 340 1.98 5.47 -9.39
C PHE A 340 1.91 4.40 -8.29
N PRO A 341 1.24 4.68 -7.16
CA PRO A 341 0.93 3.68 -6.13
C PRO A 341 0.26 2.43 -6.72
N GLN A 342 0.66 1.26 -6.25
CA GLN A 342 -0.01 0.01 -6.58
C GLN A 342 -0.99 -0.38 -5.50
N VAL A 343 -2.19 -0.83 -5.89
CA VAL A 343 -3.10 -1.46 -4.96
C VAL A 343 -2.64 -2.88 -4.61
N THR A 344 -2.80 -3.26 -3.34
CA THR A 344 -2.64 -4.65 -2.89
C THR A 344 -4.00 -5.21 -2.49
N ILE A 345 -4.21 -6.51 -2.75
CA ILE A 345 -5.43 -7.20 -2.32
C ILE A 345 -5.64 -7.04 -0.81
N LYS A 346 -4.56 -7.18 -0.02
CA LYS A 346 -4.62 -7.10 1.44
C LYS A 346 -5.08 -5.72 1.93
N ASP A 347 -4.59 -4.64 1.34
CA ASP A 347 -5.01 -3.29 1.73
C ASP A 347 -6.44 -2.98 1.27
N ILE A 348 -6.82 -3.35 0.03
CA ILE A 348 -8.18 -3.12 -0.46
C ILE A 348 -9.20 -3.87 0.41
N LEU A 349 -8.98 -5.16 0.69
CA LEU A 349 -9.90 -5.94 1.53
C LEU A 349 -9.99 -5.45 2.99
N ARG A 350 -9.06 -4.60 3.44
CA ARG A 350 -9.09 -3.99 4.77
C ARG A 350 -9.78 -2.62 4.80
N LEU A 351 -10.18 -2.09 3.66
CA LEU A 351 -10.93 -0.84 3.64
C LEU A 351 -12.25 -1.02 4.39
N PRO A 352 -12.66 -0.03 5.20
CA PRO A 352 -13.91 -0.05 5.92
C PRO A 352 -15.09 -0.02 4.93
N PHE A 353 -16.15 -0.75 5.25
CA PHE A 353 -17.41 -0.72 4.52
C PHE A 353 -18.48 -0.04 5.39
N PRO A 354 -19.20 0.95 4.85
CA PRO A 354 -20.11 1.76 5.66
C PRO A 354 -21.37 0.97 6.02
N PRO A 355 -22.10 1.38 7.06
CA PRO A 355 -23.47 0.91 7.26
C PRO A 355 -24.31 1.27 6.02
N LEU A 356 -25.17 0.35 5.60
CA LEU A 356 -25.95 0.49 4.37
C LEU A 356 -27.43 0.22 4.66
N SER A 357 -28.28 1.23 4.45
CA SER A 357 -29.73 1.07 4.46
C SER A 357 -30.25 0.66 3.08
N ASP A 358 -31.45 0.06 3.04
CA ASP A 358 -32.08 -0.34 1.78
C ASP A 358 -32.25 0.81 0.79
N ASP A 359 -32.59 2.01 1.29
CA ASP A 359 -32.77 3.20 0.45
C ASP A 359 -31.45 3.68 -0.15
N ASN A 360 -30.38 3.72 0.65
CA ASN A 360 -29.06 4.10 0.16
C ASN A 360 -28.48 3.03 -0.79
N ASN A 361 -28.76 1.75 -0.54
CA ASN A 361 -28.43 0.66 -1.46
C ASN A 361 -29.08 0.89 -2.84
N LYS A 362 -30.41 1.09 -2.86
CA LYS A 362 -31.15 1.36 -4.11
C LYS A 362 -30.64 2.61 -4.82
N LYS A 363 -30.39 3.69 -4.08
CA LYS A 363 -29.89 4.96 -4.64
C LYS A 363 -28.50 4.78 -5.27
N MET A 364 -27.58 4.11 -4.60
CA MET A 364 -26.25 3.84 -5.13
C MET A 364 -26.31 2.97 -6.39
N VAL A 365 -27.14 1.91 -6.37
CA VAL A 365 -27.38 1.06 -7.54
C VAL A 365 -27.85 1.88 -8.74
N GLN A 366 -28.88 2.72 -8.57
CA GLN A 366 -29.40 3.58 -9.63
C GLN A 366 -28.36 4.53 -10.21
N LEU A 367 -27.58 5.19 -9.35
CA LEU A 367 -26.51 6.11 -9.79
C LEU A 367 -25.42 5.38 -10.58
N VAL A 368 -25.03 4.19 -10.13
CA VAL A 368 -23.99 3.39 -10.80
C VAL A 368 -24.50 2.83 -12.14
N GLU A 369 -25.76 2.39 -12.22
CA GLU A 369 -26.37 1.97 -13.48
C GLU A 369 -26.45 3.13 -14.49
N GLN A 370 -26.86 4.30 -14.03
CA GLN A 370 -26.84 5.52 -14.83
C GLN A 370 -25.41 5.84 -15.31
N MET A 371 -24.42 5.76 -14.42
CA MET A 371 -23.02 6.00 -14.76
C MET A 371 -22.49 5.04 -15.83
N LEU A 372 -22.79 3.74 -15.71
CA LEU A 372 -22.41 2.72 -16.68
C LEU A 372 -23.10 2.97 -18.03
N ALA A 373 -24.39 3.29 -18.02
CA ALA A 373 -25.15 3.59 -19.23
C ALA A 373 -24.64 4.84 -19.95
N LEU A 374 -24.32 5.91 -19.21
CA LEU A 374 -23.75 7.15 -19.76
C LEU A 374 -22.38 6.91 -20.39
N ASN A 375 -21.50 6.14 -19.74
CA ASN A 375 -20.19 5.80 -20.31
C ASN A 375 -20.34 4.97 -21.59
N LYS A 376 -21.26 4.01 -21.63
CA LYS A 376 -21.57 3.22 -22.84
C LYS A 376 -22.08 4.12 -23.97
N GLN A 377 -23.01 5.03 -23.69
CA GLN A 377 -23.51 6.00 -24.67
C GLN A 377 -22.37 6.91 -25.16
N ARG A 378 -21.50 7.40 -24.26
CA ARG A 378 -20.37 8.26 -24.64
C ARG A 378 -19.41 7.53 -25.58
N ALA A 379 -19.11 6.26 -25.30
CA ALA A 379 -18.22 5.45 -26.13
C ALA A 379 -18.80 5.17 -27.52
N ALA A 380 -20.13 5.05 -27.65
CA ALA A 380 -20.81 4.79 -28.92
C ALA A 380 -21.07 6.06 -29.76
N ASN A 381 -21.01 7.25 -29.16
CA ASN A 381 -21.32 8.51 -29.83
C ASN A 381 -20.06 9.28 -30.24
N ASN A 382 -19.96 9.61 -31.52
CA ASN A 382 -18.86 10.40 -32.09
C ASN A 382 -19.22 11.87 -32.33
N GLU A 383 -20.49 12.25 -32.15
CA GLU A 383 -20.96 13.62 -32.37
C GLU A 383 -20.49 14.55 -31.22
N PRO A 384 -19.74 15.64 -31.50
CA PRO A 384 -19.10 16.45 -30.46
C PRO A 384 -20.04 17.06 -29.42
N HIS A 385 -21.22 17.53 -29.82
CA HIS A 385 -22.17 18.18 -28.92
C HIS A 385 -22.77 17.18 -27.92
N THR A 386 -23.21 16.03 -28.41
CA THR A 386 -23.77 14.92 -27.63
C THR A 386 -22.72 14.36 -26.67
N ARG A 387 -21.46 14.23 -27.12
CA ARG A 387 -20.36 13.83 -26.22
C ARG A 387 -20.18 14.81 -25.08
N THR A 388 -20.18 16.11 -25.35
CA THR A 388 -20.05 17.16 -24.33
C THR A 388 -21.20 17.09 -23.31
N LEU A 389 -22.43 16.87 -23.77
CA LEU A 389 -23.59 16.69 -22.89
C LEU A 389 -23.48 15.42 -22.03
N LEU A 390 -23.03 14.30 -22.61
CA LEU A 390 -22.82 13.05 -21.88
C LEU A 390 -21.70 13.19 -20.85
N GLU A 391 -20.61 13.87 -21.17
CA GLU A 391 -19.50 14.13 -20.24
C GLU A 391 -19.96 14.98 -19.04
N ARG A 392 -20.75 16.03 -19.28
CA ARG A 392 -21.36 16.82 -18.19
C ARG A 392 -22.27 15.96 -17.31
N ARG A 393 -23.10 15.11 -17.91
CA ARG A 393 -23.97 14.19 -17.13
C ARG A 393 -23.16 13.18 -16.32
N ILE A 394 -22.07 12.66 -16.88
CA ILE A 394 -21.14 11.79 -16.17
C ILE A 394 -20.55 12.54 -14.97
N GLU A 395 -20.06 13.76 -15.15
CA GLU A 395 -19.50 14.56 -14.05
C GLU A 395 -20.53 14.85 -12.94
N VAL A 396 -21.78 15.15 -13.31
CA VAL A 396 -22.87 15.35 -12.33
C VAL A 396 -23.15 14.06 -11.56
N THR A 397 -23.35 12.93 -12.25
CA THR A 397 -23.59 11.64 -11.60
C THR A 397 -22.40 11.22 -10.74
N ASP A 398 -21.17 11.55 -11.12
CA ASP A 398 -19.97 11.26 -10.33
C ASP A 398 -19.98 12.02 -8.99
N LYS A 399 -20.36 13.30 -9.02
CA LYS A 399 -20.52 14.12 -7.81
C LYS A 399 -21.65 13.62 -6.92
N GLU A 400 -22.76 13.14 -7.51
CA GLU A 400 -23.86 12.54 -6.75
C GLU A 400 -23.44 11.24 -6.04
N ILE A 401 -22.61 10.41 -6.69
CA ILE A 401 -22.01 9.23 -6.08
C ILE A 401 -21.06 9.64 -4.95
N ASP A 402 -20.17 10.60 -5.18
CA ASP A 402 -19.24 11.09 -4.15
C ASP A 402 -20.00 11.65 -2.94
N GLN A 403 -21.06 12.44 -3.15
CA GLN A 403 -21.90 12.97 -2.07
C GLN A 403 -22.61 11.86 -1.29
N LEU A 404 -23.14 10.84 -1.98
CA LEU A 404 -23.75 9.70 -1.32
C LEU A 404 -22.72 8.92 -0.50
N VAL A 405 -21.49 8.76 -1.00
CA VAL A 405 -20.42 8.11 -0.24
C VAL A 405 -20.05 8.92 1.00
N TYR A 406 -19.97 10.26 0.93
CA TYR A 406 -19.74 11.08 2.12
C TYR A 406 -20.84 10.86 3.17
N THR A 407 -22.10 10.79 2.75
CA THR A 407 -23.22 10.49 3.65
C THR A 407 -23.13 9.08 4.24
N LEU A 408 -22.78 8.06 3.44
CA LEU A 408 -22.67 6.67 3.90
C LEU A 408 -21.60 6.50 4.99
N TYR A 409 -20.49 7.22 4.85
CA TYR A 409 -19.39 7.19 5.81
C TYR A 409 -19.51 8.26 6.91
N ASP A 410 -20.62 9.00 6.93
CA ASP A 410 -20.93 10.08 7.88
C ASP A 410 -19.85 11.16 7.98
N LEU A 411 -19.26 11.56 6.85
CA LEU A 411 -18.23 12.60 6.84
C LEU A 411 -18.81 13.97 7.21
N THR A 412 -18.09 14.69 8.08
CA THR A 412 -18.35 16.09 8.40
C THR A 412 -17.92 17.02 7.26
N ALA A 413 -18.41 18.26 7.26
CA ALA A 413 -18.03 19.26 6.26
C ALA A 413 -16.51 19.52 6.22
N GLN A 414 -15.84 19.51 7.38
CA GLN A 414 -14.38 19.67 7.48
C GLN A 414 -13.63 18.48 6.89
N GLU A 415 -14.09 17.26 7.15
CA GLU A 415 -13.51 16.04 6.56
C GLU A 415 -13.71 16.01 5.04
N ILE A 416 -14.89 16.41 4.55
CA ILE A 416 -15.14 16.54 3.11
C ILE A 416 -14.14 17.52 2.49
N GLU A 417 -13.90 18.67 3.12
CA GLU A 417 -12.93 19.67 2.65
C GLU A 417 -11.49 19.10 2.61
N ILE A 418 -11.07 18.34 3.61
CA ILE A 418 -9.77 17.65 3.64
C ILE A 418 -9.62 16.70 2.44
N VAL A 419 -10.67 15.92 2.18
CA VAL A 419 -10.71 15.03 1.03
C VAL A 419 -10.62 15.91 -0.23
N GLU A 420 -11.46 16.95 -0.41
CA GLU A 420 -11.58 17.85 -1.61
C GLU A 420 -10.26 18.52 -1.95
N LYS A 421 -9.54 19.06 -0.96
CA LYS A 421 -8.24 19.72 -1.16
C LYS A 421 -7.13 18.79 -1.65
N SER A 422 -7.27 17.49 -1.42
CA SER A 422 -6.22 16.50 -1.70
C SER A 422 -6.36 15.83 -3.07
N SER A 423 -7.36 16.21 -3.88
CA SER A 423 -7.69 15.59 -5.18
C SER A 423 -7.17 16.34 -6.40
#